data_AF-A0A0A2MHG2-F1
#
_entry.id   AF-A0A0A2MHG2-F1
#
_cell.length_a   1.000
_cell.length_b   1.000
_cell.length_c   1.000
_cell.angle_alpha   90.00
_cell.angle_beta   90.00
_cell.angle_gamma   90.00
#
_symmetry.space_group_name_H-M   'P 1'
#
loop_
_entity.id
_entity.type
_entity.pdbx_description
1 polymer ?
#
loop_
_entity_poly.entity_id
_entity_poly.type
_entity_poly.pdbx_seq_one_letter_code
_entity_poly.pdbx_strand_id
1 'polypeptide(L)'
;MDIEILVYDNQLGYYDLLREELRMGYVFTLHPSYTDDSPVKHDAVIFFLNDGIELIDLAKLYDEKLPFILASTKITGDGLLKRENLFTVNLNLTKDALVKEFKKILDGIANQLILSENAL
;
A
#
# COMPACT_ATOMS: atom_id res chain seq x y z
N MET A 1 11.88 -11.67 -8.50
CA MET A 1 11.89 -10.23 -8.25
C MET A 1 11.00 -10.02 -7.06
N ASP A 2 11.51 -9.37 -6.02
CA ASP A 2 10.68 -8.95 -4.91
C ASP A 2 10.15 -7.54 -5.21
N ILE A 3 8.91 -7.28 -4.81
CA ILE A 3 8.26 -5.97 -4.99
C ILE A 3 8.55 -5.13 -3.75
N GLU A 4 9.10 -3.93 -3.94
CA GLU A 4 9.41 -2.98 -2.86
C GLU A 4 8.18 -2.14 -2.52
N ILE A 5 7.67 -2.24 -1.30
CA ILE A 5 6.42 -1.62 -0.86
C ILE A 5 6.70 -0.65 0.27
N LEU A 6 6.39 0.63 0.07
CA LEU A 6 6.39 1.63 1.13
C LEU A 6 5.07 1.57 1.91
N VAL A 7 5.16 1.48 3.23
CA VAL A 7 3.99 1.40 4.13
C VAL A 7 3.94 2.62 5.03
N TYR A 8 2.85 3.38 4.94
CA TYR A 8 2.49 4.42 5.89
C TYR A 8 1.50 3.86 6.91
N ASP A 9 1.99 3.52 8.10
CA ASP A 9 1.18 3.01 9.21
C ASP A 9 1.59 3.67 10.53
N ASN A 10 0.80 4.67 10.96
CA ASN A 10 1.04 5.39 12.22
C ASN A 10 0.79 4.56 13.49
N GLN A 11 0.09 3.42 13.39
CA GLN A 11 -0.22 2.56 14.54
C GLN A 11 0.69 1.32 14.62
N LEU A 12 1.56 1.12 13.62
CA LEU A 12 2.53 0.03 13.45
C LEU A 12 1.95 -1.40 13.36
N GLY A 13 0.69 -1.62 13.77
CA GLY A 13 0.08 -2.94 13.83
C GLY A 13 -0.19 -3.58 12.46
N TYR A 14 -0.46 -2.78 11.42
CA TYR A 14 -0.71 -3.30 10.08
C TYR A 14 0.58 -3.54 9.32
N TYR A 15 1.60 -2.71 9.51
CA TYR A 15 2.93 -2.97 8.97
C TYR A 15 3.47 -4.31 9.46
N ASP A 16 3.42 -4.57 10.77
CA ASP A 16 3.88 -5.84 11.35
C ASP A 16 3.07 -7.01 10.80
N LEU A 17 1.75 -6.86 10.68
CA LEU A 17 0.88 -7.87 10.08
C LEU A 17 1.30 -8.23 8.64
N LEU A 18 1.50 -7.23 7.78
CA LEU A 18 1.88 -7.45 6.39
C LEU A 18 3.26 -8.14 6.31
N ARG A 19 4.23 -7.62 7.05
CA ARG A 19 5.60 -8.16 7.09
C ARG A 19 5.61 -9.60 7.60
N GLU A 20 4.78 -9.94 8.57
CA GLU A 20 4.77 -11.28 9.15
C GLU A 20 4.05 -12.30 8.29
N GLU A 21 2.92 -11.92 7.68
CA GLU A 21 2.04 -12.85 6.96
C GLU A 21 2.35 -12.92 5.44
N LEU A 22 2.95 -11.88 4.85
CA LEU A 22 3.19 -11.77 3.40
C LEU A 22 4.68 -11.70 3.03
N ARG A 23 5.49 -12.65 3.53
CA ARG A 23 6.97 -12.61 3.40
C ARG A 23 7.55 -12.94 2.02
N MET A 24 6.81 -13.65 1.18
CA MET A 24 7.34 -14.17 -0.09
C MET A 24 6.96 -13.24 -1.25
N GLY A 25 7.96 -12.68 -1.94
CA GLY A 25 7.78 -11.82 -3.10
C GLY A 25 7.58 -10.34 -2.78
N TYR A 26 7.60 -9.95 -1.50
CA TYR A 26 7.32 -8.60 -1.03
C TYR A 26 8.34 -8.15 0.01
N VAL A 27 8.85 -6.94 -0.15
CA VAL A 27 9.68 -6.25 0.83
C VAL A 27 8.91 -5.03 1.32
N PHE A 28 8.57 -5.00 2.61
CA PHE A 28 7.84 -3.89 3.21
C PHE A 28 8.81 -2.96 3.94
N THR A 29 8.80 -1.70 3.56
CA THR A 29 9.52 -0.63 4.24
C THR A 29 8.52 0.28 4.92
N LEU A 30 8.61 0.44 6.23
CA LEU A 30 7.80 1.43 6.95
C LEU A 30 8.32 2.84 6.62
N HIS A 31 7.43 3.76 6.26
CA HIS A 31 7.78 5.16 6.03
C HIS A 31 8.33 5.77 7.32
N PRO A 32 9.59 6.25 7.34
CA PRO A 32 10.17 6.79 8.55
C PRO A 32 9.41 8.04 8.97
N SER A 33 8.95 8.09 10.22
CA SER A 33 8.27 9.27 10.77
C SER A 33 9.17 10.51 10.71
N TYR A 34 10.49 10.32 10.76
CA TYR A 34 11.52 11.33 10.49
C TYR A 34 12.81 10.64 10.00
N THR A 35 13.48 11.30 9.04
CA THR A 35 14.85 11.06 8.55
C THR A 35 15.13 9.75 7.79
N ASP A 36 15.15 9.83 6.46
CA ASP A 36 16.40 9.83 5.67
C ASP A 36 16.03 10.21 4.22
N ASP A 37 16.63 11.26 3.65
CA ASP A 37 16.34 11.78 2.29
C ASP A 37 16.85 10.87 1.17
N SER A 38 17.21 9.63 1.51
CA SER A 38 17.61 8.60 0.57
C SER A 38 16.38 8.22 -0.27
N PRO A 39 16.36 8.44 -1.60
CA PRO A 39 15.27 8.00 -2.44
C PRO A 39 15.33 6.48 -2.53
N VAL A 40 14.70 5.80 -1.57
CA VAL A 40 14.44 4.37 -1.69
C VAL A 40 13.39 4.24 -2.78
N LYS A 41 13.78 3.58 -3.88
CA LYS A 41 12.83 3.27 -4.94
C LYS A 41 11.82 2.27 -4.40
N HIS A 42 10.55 2.58 -4.56
CA HIS A 42 9.45 1.69 -4.22
C HIS A 42 8.59 1.45 -5.45
N ASP A 43 8.04 0.26 -5.57
CA ASP A 43 7.18 -0.17 -6.67
C ASP A 43 5.70 0.05 -6.34
N ALA A 44 5.34 0.13 -5.06
CA ALA A 44 3.99 0.44 -4.60
C ALA A 44 3.97 1.14 -3.23
N VAL A 45 2.85 1.79 -2.92
CA VAL A 45 2.61 2.44 -1.62
C VAL A 45 1.35 1.89 -0.97
N ILE A 46 1.39 1.60 0.33
CA ILE A 46 0.23 1.29 1.16
C ILE A 46 0.07 2.41 2.19
N PHE A 47 -1.10 3.01 2.25
CA PHE A 47 -1.45 4.06 3.20
C PHE A 47 -2.59 3.59 4.11
N PHE A 48 -2.32 3.49 5.41
CA PHE A 48 -3.32 3.17 6.42
C PHE A 48 -3.92 4.46 7.00
N LEU A 49 -5.13 4.79 6.55
CA LEU A 49 -5.88 5.96 7.00
C LEU A 49 -6.74 5.62 8.21
N ASN A 50 -6.27 6.04 9.38
CA ASN A 50 -6.92 5.86 10.67
C ASN A 50 -7.77 7.08 11.06
N ASP A 51 -7.37 8.29 10.67
CA ASP A 51 -8.13 9.52 10.93
C ASP A 51 -8.21 10.48 9.71
N GLY A 52 -8.92 11.60 9.86
CA GLY A 52 -9.12 12.57 8.78
C GLY A 52 -7.99 13.60 8.63
N ILE A 53 -7.10 13.71 9.62
CA ILE A 53 -5.97 14.66 9.62
C ILE A 53 -4.86 14.12 8.71
N GLU A 54 -4.72 12.80 8.64
CA GLU A 54 -3.82 12.04 7.76
C GLU A 54 -4.07 12.22 6.23
N LEU A 55 -5.16 12.88 5.82
CA LEU A 55 -5.43 13.16 4.40
C LEU A 55 -4.38 14.08 3.74
N ILE A 56 -3.72 14.93 4.52
CA ILE A 56 -2.66 15.81 4.00
C ILE A 56 -1.41 14.99 3.67
N ASP A 57 -1.07 14.00 4.49
CA ASP A 57 0.08 13.13 4.24
C ASP A 57 -0.18 12.20 3.06
N LEU A 58 -1.41 11.72 2.91
CA LEU A 58 -1.85 11.02 1.71
C LEU A 58 -1.62 11.84 0.44
N ALA A 59 -1.98 13.13 0.44
CA ALA A 59 -1.79 14.00 -0.72
C ALA A 59 -0.30 14.20 -1.09
N LYS A 60 0.62 14.10 -0.12
CA LYS A 60 2.07 14.18 -0.37
C LYS A 60 2.65 12.87 -0.90
N LEU A 61 2.11 11.73 -0.45
CA LEU A 61 2.60 10.40 -0.81
C LEU A 61 2.00 9.86 -2.11
N TYR A 62 0.85 10.38 -2.53
CA TYR A 62 0.17 9.93 -3.73
C TYR A 62 0.97 10.31 -5.00
N ASP A 63 1.40 9.30 -5.74
CA ASP A 63 1.97 9.42 -7.08
C ASP A 63 1.08 8.64 -8.06
N GLU A 64 0.60 9.29 -9.12
CA GLU A 64 -0.25 8.67 -10.13
C GLU A 64 0.48 7.62 -11.00
N LYS A 65 1.82 7.61 -10.96
CA LYS A 65 2.66 6.66 -11.69
C LYS A 65 2.89 5.35 -10.94
N LEU A 66 2.53 5.29 -9.66
CA LEU A 66 2.77 4.13 -8.81
C LEU A 66 1.44 3.54 -8.33
N PRO A 67 1.32 2.20 -8.27
CA PRO A 67 0.25 1.54 -7.54
C PRO A 67 0.15 2.05 -6.09
N PHE A 68 -1.04 2.51 -5.72
CA PHE A 68 -1.33 3.08 -4.41
C PHE A 68 -2.49 2.34 -3.77
N ILE A 69 -2.30 1.80 -2.57
CA ILE A 69 -3.30 1.06 -1.82
C ILE A 69 -3.71 1.91 -0.61
N LEU A 70 -4.97 2.34 -0.58
CA LEU A 70 -5.55 3.08 0.53
C LEU A 70 -6.37 2.15 1.40
N ALA A 71 -5.91 1.92 2.63
CA ALA A 71 -6.60 1.10 3.61
C ALA A 71 -7.28 1.99 4.64
N SER A 72 -8.61 1.84 4.83
CA SER A 72 -9.35 2.65 5.81
C SER A 72 -10.55 1.92 6.40
N THR A 73 -10.98 2.32 7.60
CA THR A 73 -12.25 1.90 8.21
C THR A 73 -13.45 2.72 7.73
N LYS A 74 -13.22 3.92 7.15
CA LYS A 74 -14.26 4.90 6.82
C LYS A 74 -14.53 5.02 5.33
N ILE A 75 -13.58 4.64 4.50
CA ILE A 75 -13.71 4.83 3.06
C ILE A 75 -14.27 3.57 2.41
N THR A 76 -15.54 3.64 2.04
CA THR A 76 -16.21 2.67 1.18
C THR A 76 -16.63 3.34 -0.13
N GLY A 77 -16.02 2.93 -1.25
CA GLY A 77 -16.67 2.85 -2.56
C GLY A 77 -16.85 4.11 -3.42
N ASP A 78 -17.24 5.27 -2.87
CA ASP A 78 -17.83 6.33 -3.73
C ASP A 78 -17.19 7.73 -3.63
N GLY A 79 -16.34 8.00 -2.63
CA GLY A 79 -15.75 9.33 -2.40
C GLY A 79 -14.33 9.54 -2.92
N LEU A 80 -13.63 8.46 -3.29
CA LEU A 80 -12.27 8.53 -3.85
C LEU A 80 -12.35 8.52 -5.37
N LEU A 81 -11.60 9.44 -5.99
CA LEU A 81 -11.40 9.46 -7.43
C LEU A 81 -10.96 8.06 -7.89
N LYS A 82 -11.80 7.37 -8.67
CA LYS A 82 -11.47 6.07 -9.27
C LYS A 82 -10.32 6.26 -10.26
N ARG A 83 -9.10 6.19 -9.75
CA ARG A 83 -7.86 6.22 -10.54
C ARG A 83 -7.44 4.77 -10.79
N GLU A 84 -6.89 4.49 -11.97
CA GLU A 84 -6.48 3.13 -12.35
C GLU A 84 -5.36 2.58 -11.45
N ASN A 85 -4.54 3.46 -10.88
CA ASN A 85 -3.46 3.10 -9.96
C ASN A 85 -3.90 3.03 -8.49
N LEU A 86 -5.17 3.33 -8.16
CA LEU A 86 -5.65 3.40 -6.78
C LEU A 86 -6.49 2.17 -6.41
N PHE A 87 -6.03 1.44 -5.40
CA PHE A 87 -6.70 0.30 -4.80
C PHE A 87 -7.19 0.66 -3.39
N THR A 88 -8.28 0.05 -2.94
CA THR A 88 -8.85 0.34 -1.61
C THR A 88 -9.02 -0.93 -0.79
N VAL A 89 -8.65 -0.89 0.49
CA VAL A 89 -8.86 -2.00 1.44
C VAL A 89 -9.71 -1.53 2.62
N ASN A 90 -10.74 -2.31 2.96
CA ASN A 90 -11.57 -2.04 4.13
C ASN A 90 -10.92 -2.65 5.38
N LEU A 91 -10.55 -1.81 6.34
CA LEU A 91 -9.92 -2.24 7.60
C LEU A 91 -10.89 -2.88 8.60
N ASN A 92 -12.21 -2.85 8.34
CA ASN A 92 -13.20 -3.53 9.19
C ASN A 92 -13.26 -5.06 8.97
N LEU A 93 -12.41 -5.60 8.08
CA LEU A 93 -12.30 -7.03 7.83
C LEU A 93 -11.60 -7.75 9.01
N THR A 94 -11.84 -9.06 9.13
CA THR A 94 -11.05 -9.91 10.04
C THR A 94 -9.59 -9.99 9.58
N LYS A 95 -8.66 -10.31 10.49
CA LYS A 95 -7.23 -10.49 10.16
C LYS A 95 -7.02 -11.35 8.91
N ASP A 96 -7.61 -12.54 8.88
CA ASP A 96 -7.45 -13.48 7.76
C ASP A 96 -8.01 -12.94 6.44
N ALA A 97 -9.14 -12.23 6.51
CA ALA A 97 -9.73 -11.62 5.32
C ALA A 97 -8.89 -10.44 4.82
N LEU A 98 -8.33 -9.65 5.72
CA LEU A 98 -7.46 -8.52 5.41
C LEU A 98 -6.15 -8.99 4.75
N VAL A 99 -5.50 -10.02 5.30
CA VAL A 99 -4.30 -10.64 4.70
C VAL A 99 -4.60 -11.16 3.30
N LYS A 100 -5.74 -11.84 3.10
CA LYS A 100 -6.15 -12.32 1.77
C LYS A 100 -6.40 -11.18 0.79
N GLU A 101 -7.04 -10.11 1.23
CA GLU A 101 -7.34 -8.95 0.38
C GLU A 101 -6.05 -8.23 -0.05
N PHE A 102 -5.14 -7.96 0.89
CA PHE A 102 -3.82 -7.40 0.58
C PHE A 102 -3.05 -8.30 -0.37
N LYS A 103 -2.98 -9.61 -0.10
CA LYS A 103 -2.29 -10.56 -0.97
C LYS A 103 -2.83 -10.53 -2.40
N LYS A 104 -4.16 -10.54 -2.56
CA LYS A 104 -4.80 -10.50 -3.88
C LYS A 104 -4.43 -9.24 -4.65
N ILE A 105 -4.44 -8.07 -3.98
CA ILE A 105 -4.10 -6.79 -4.61
C ILE A 105 -2.62 -6.77 -4.99
N LEU A 106 -1.74 -7.14 -4.05
CA LEU A 106 -0.29 -7.16 -4.27
C LEU A 106 0.13 -8.15 -5.35
N ASP A 107 -0.46 -9.36 -5.39
CA ASP A 107 -0.22 -10.33 -6.45
C ASP A 107 -0.65 -9.76 -7.81
N GLY A 108 -1.75 -8.99 -7.86
CA GLY A 108 -2.20 -8.26 -9.05
C GLY A 108 -1.20 -7.20 -9.52
N ILE A 109 -0.70 -6.39 -8.58
CA ILE A 109 0.31 -5.34 -8.85
C ILE A 109 1.62 -5.98 -9.34
N ALA A 110 2.09 -7.03 -8.68
CA ALA A 110 3.31 -7.73 -9.07
C ALA A 110 3.24 -8.25 -10.51
N ASN A 111 2.10 -8.84 -10.90
CA ASN A 111 1.88 -9.29 -12.28
C ASN A 111 1.89 -8.13 -13.28
N GLN A 112 1.29 -6.98 -12.95
CA GLN A 112 1.30 -5.79 -13.83
C GLN A 112 2.71 -5.25 -14.04
N LEU A 113 3.52 -5.20 -12.98
CA LEU A 113 4.91 -4.73 -13.04
C LEU A 113 5.77 -5.67 -13.90
N ILE A 114 5.66 -6.98 -13.68
CA ILE A 114 6.38 -7.99 -14.47
C ILE A 114 6.00 -7.90 -15.95
N LEU A 115 4.71 -7.74 -16.28
CA LEU A 115 4.28 -7.59 -17.67
C LEU A 115 4.82 -6.31 -18.32
N SER A 116 4.92 -5.22 -17.55
CA SER A 116 5.44 -3.95 -18.03
C SER A 116 6.95 -4.00 -18.30
N GLU A 117 7.70 -4.72 -17.48
CA GLU A 117 9.14 -4.94 -17.69
C GLU A 117 9.44 -5.80 -18.92
N ASN A 118 8.62 -6.82 -19.18
CA ASN A 118 8.80 -7.71 -20.34
C ASN A 118 8.34 -7.07 -21.68
N ALA A 119 7.67 -5.92 -21.63
CA ALA A 119 7.22 -5.18 -22.80
C ALA A 119 8.24 -4.14 -23.32
N LEU A 120 9.34 -3.94 -22.59
CA LEU A 120 10.48 -3.06 -22.91
C LEU A 120 11.66 -3.85 -23.49
#